data_AF-A0A2G2D4I0-F1
#
_entry.id   AF-A0A2G2D4I0-F1
#
_cell.length_a   1.000
_cell.length_b   1.000
_cell.length_c   1.000
_cell.angle_alpha   90.00
_cell.angle_beta   90.00
_cell.angle_gamma   90.00
#
_symmetry.space_group_name_H-M   'P 1'
#
loop_
_entity.id
_entity.type
_entity.pdbx_description
1 polymer ?
#
loop_
_entity_poly.entity_id
_entity_poly.type
_entity_poly.pdbx_seq_one_letter_code
_entity_poly.pdbx_strand_id
1 'polypeptide(L)'
;MNQISSMLVAASGLALAACSPAAGPAAGVGSNAVAVSTLQKVNSQAHACWLKDSAFAEYGIVPELDTTSTPRLLIIPRGKPQSLPKAVIVASAGNAQFYGPLSTSPLAGRINSDISRWASGATGC
;
A
#
# COMPACT_ATOMS: atom_id res chain seq x y z
N MET A 1 -40.61 47.40 53.12
CA MET A 1 -41.77 46.87 52.37
C MET A 1 -41.82 47.59 51.04
N ASN A 2 -41.42 46.95 49.94
CA ASN A 2 -41.69 47.42 48.58
C ASN A 2 -41.90 46.19 47.67
N GLN A 3 -42.83 46.33 46.74
CA GLN A 3 -43.67 45.29 46.15
C GLN A 3 -43.13 44.67 44.84
N ILE A 4 -43.42 43.38 44.67
CA ILE A 4 -43.95 42.65 43.47
C ILE A 4 -43.42 43.02 42.07
N SER A 5 -42.83 42.05 41.35
CA SER A 5 -43.41 41.51 40.10
C SER A 5 -42.51 40.47 39.42
N SER A 6 -43.18 39.40 39.00
CA SER A 6 -42.69 38.20 38.30
C SER A 6 -41.97 38.49 36.98
N MET A 7 -40.96 37.67 36.65
CA MET A 7 -40.65 37.33 35.26
C MET A 7 -40.02 35.93 35.19
N LEU A 8 -40.77 34.98 34.61
CA LEU A 8 -40.27 33.75 34.02
C LEU A 8 -39.31 34.12 32.87
N VAL A 9 -38.09 33.56 32.82
CA VAL A 9 -37.33 33.45 31.56
C VAL A 9 -36.53 32.14 31.51
N ALA A 10 -37.07 31.23 30.70
CA ALA A 10 -36.41 30.30 29.77
C ALA A 10 -35.18 29.49 30.22
N ALA A 11 -35.41 28.18 30.40
CA ALA A 11 -34.45 27.16 30.01
C ALA A 11 -34.21 27.24 28.49
N SER A 12 -32.96 27.25 28.05
CA SER A 12 -32.59 27.00 26.65
C SER A 12 -31.21 26.37 26.61
N GLY A 13 -31.19 25.10 26.20
CA GLY A 13 -30.01 24.26 26.13
C GLY A 13 -29.04 24.75 25.07
N LEU A 14 -27.78 24.89 25.46
CA LEU A 14 -26.65 25.00 24.54
C LEU A 14 -26.29 23.59 24.07
N ALA A 15 -27.05 23.07 23.11
CA ALA A 15 -26.58 21.96 22.30
C ALA A 15 -25.57 22.53 21.30
N LEU A 16 -24.27 22.45 21.62
CA LEU A 16 -23.23 22.69 20.63
C LEU A 16 -23.32 21.59 19.57
N ALA A 17 -23.87 21.97 18.41
CA ALA A 17 -23.84 21.15 17.22
C ALA A 17 -22.38 20.86 16.84
N ALA A 18 -21.95 19.62 17.05
CA ALA A 18 -20.70 19.10 16.49
C ALA A 18 -20.89 18.94 14.98
N CYS A 19 -20.62 20.00 14.23
CA CYS A 19 -20.53 19.93 12.78
C CYS A 19 -19.17 19.31 12.43
N SER A 20 -19.07 17.98 12.50
CA SER A 20 -17.97 17.29 11.81
C SER A 20 -18.18 17.44 10.31
N PRO A 21 -17.20 17.92 9.54
CA PRO A 21 -17.30 17.89 8.09
C PRO A 21 -17.51 16.42 7.69
N ALA A 22 -18.62 16.14 7.02
CA ALA A 22 -18.79 14.87 6.35
C ALA A 22 -17.58 14.71 5.43
N ALA A 23 -16.83 13.61 5.60
CA ALA A 23 -15.74 13.27 4.71
C ALA A 23 -16.34 13.18 3.29
N GLY A 24 -16.10 14.21 2.48
CA GLY A 24 -16.33 14.12 1.05
C GLY A 24 -15.52 12.94 0.51
N PRO A 25 -15.92 12.33 -0.61
CA PRO A 25 -15.12 11.30 -1.24
C PRO A 25 -13.69 11.82 -1.35
N ALA A 26 -12.73 11.11 -0.75
CA ALA A 26 -11.33 11.45 -0.91
C ALA A 26 -11.10 11.61 -2.42
N ALA A 27 -10.53 12.75 -2.85
CA ALA A 27 -10.12 12.94 -4.24
C ALA A 27 -9.39 11.67 -4.66
N GLY A 28 -10.00 10.89 -5.55
CA GLY A 28 -9.63 9.48 -5.73
C GLY A 28 -8.15 9.41 -6.04
N VAL A 29 -7.38 8.70 -5.21
CA VAL A 29 -5.98 8.40 -5.52
C VAL A 29 -6.00 7.73 -6.89
N GLY A 30 -5.38 8.37 -7.89
CA GLY A 30 -5.38 7.84 -9.26
C GLY A 30 -4.90 6.39 -9.27
N SER A 31 -5.44 5.57 -10.17
CA SER A 31 -5.10 4.14 -10.26
C SER A 31 -3.60 3.88 -10.28
N ASN A 32 -2.82 4.77 -10.89
CA ASN A 32 -1.37 4.68 -10.90
C ASN A 32 -0.74 4.93 -9.51
N ALA A 33 -1.20 5.94 -8.77
CA ALA A 33 -0.71 6.19 -7.42
C ALA A 33 -1.03 5.02 -6.47
N VAL A 34 -2.19 4.36 -6.66
CA VAL A 34 -2.51 3.11 -5.94
C VAL A 34 -1.52 2.00 -6.32
N ALA A 35 -1.22 1.81 -7.60
CA ALA A 35 -0.24 0.82 -8.05
C ALA A 35 1.16 1.07 -7.48
N VAL A 36 1.64 2.32 -7.53
CA VAL A 36 2.93 2.72 -6.94
C VAL A 36 2.95 2.42 -5.44
N SER A 37 1.91 2.83 -4.71
CA SER A 37 1.83 2.56 -3.26
C SER A 37 1.82 1.06 -2.93
N THR A 38 1.17 0.25 -3.78
CA THR A 38 1.12 -1.21 -3.63
C THR A 38 2.50 -1.81 -3.84
N LEU A 39 3.21 -1.41 -4.89
CA LEU A 39 4.58 -1.88 -5.12
C LEU A 39 5.56 -1.37 -4.06
N GLN A 40 5.38 -0.18 -3.50
CA GLN A 40 6.21 0.28 -2.37
C GLN A 40 6.10 -0.64 -1.16
N LYS A 41 4.88 -1.10 -0.82
CA LYS A 41 4.65 -2.09 0.26
C LYS A 41 5.35 -3.40 -0.05
N VAL A 42 5.12 -3.95 -1.26
CA VAL A 42 5.76 -5.20 -1.72
C VAL A 42 7.28 -5.08 -1.69
N ASN A 43 7.85 -3.97 -2.17
CA ASN A 43 9.29 -3.72 -2.19
C ASN A 43 9.89 -3.71 -0.79
N SER A 44 9.25 -3.04 0.16
CA SER A 44 9.70 -2.95 1.55
C SER A 44 9.76 -4.33 2.20
N GLN A 45 8.70 -5.12 2.06
CA GLN A 45 8.65 -6.47 2.64
C GLN A 45 9.61 -7.44 1.93
N ALA A 46 9.71 -7.36 0.60
CA ALA A 46 10.65 -8.18 -0.15
C ALA A 46 12.11 -7.91 0.25
N HIS A 47 12.49 -6.66 0.49
CA HIS A 47 13.80 -6.32 1.05
C HIS A 47 14.00 -6.87 2.47
N ALA A 48 12.98 -6.76 3.33
CA ALA A 48 13.05 -7.24 4.70
C ALA A 48 13.16 -8.77 4.80
N CYS A 49 12.47 -9.48 3.89
CA CYS A 49 12.29 -10.93 3.92
C CYS A 49 13.20 -11.67 2.95
N TRP A 50 13.09 -11.41 1.65
CA TRP A 50 13.79 -12.20 0.64
C TRP A 50 15.30 -11.98 0.66
N LEU A 51 15.81 -10.79 1.02
CA LEU A 51 17.27 -10.58 1.04
C LEU A 51 17.99 -11.40 2.12
N LYS A 52 17.30 -11.79 3.18
CA LYS A 52 17.81 -12.63 4.27
C LYS A 52 17.52 -14.12 4.04
N ASP A 53 16.73 -14.43 3.03
CA ASP A 53 16.25 -15.78 2.77
C ASP A 53 17.20 -16.53 1.84
N SER A 54 17.61 -17.72 2.24
CA SER A 54 18.54 -18.54 1.46
C SER A 54 17.98 -18.94 0.09
N ALA A 55 16.66 -19.11 -0.03
CA ALA A 55 16.01 -19.44 -1.29
C ALA A 55 16.05 -18.27 -2.31
N PHE A 56 16.30 -17.05 -1.83
CA PHE A 56 16.43 -15.85 -2.65
C PHE A 56 17.87 -15.30 -2.66
N ALA A 57 18.86 -16.07 -2.19
CA ALA A 57 20.26 -15.66 -2.08
C ALA A 57 20.92 -15.28 -3.42
N GLU A 58 20.36 -15.72 -4.55
CA GLU A 58 20.86 -15.40 -5.90
C GLU A 58 20.17 -14.19 -6.55
N TYR A 59 19.13 -13.61 -5.93
CA TYR A 59 18.33 -12.54 -6.52
C TYR A 59 18.35 -11.18 -5.79
N GLY A 60 18.63 -10.11 -6.52
CA GLY A 60 18.36 -8.74 -6.07
C GLY A 60 16.98 -8.26 -6.52
N ILE A 61 16.53 -7.15 -5.93
CA ILE A 61 15.28 -6.49 -6.32
C ILE A 61 15.54 -5.01 -6.60
N VAL A 62 14.98 -4.52 -7.71
CA VAL A 62 15.16 -3.16 -8.22
C VAL A 62 13.79 -2.50 -8.42
N PRO A 63 13.53 -1.36 -7.76
CA PRO A 63 12.30 -0.60 -7.96
C PRO A 63 12.36 0.33 -9.17
N GLU A 64 11.35 0.25 -10.03
CA GLU A 64 11.09 1.16 -11.14
C GLU A 64 9.69 1.76 -10.93
N LEU A 65 9.58 2.69 -9.96
CA LEU A 65 8.30 3.26 -9.49
C LEU A 65 7.99 4.61 -10.17
N ASP A 66 7.94 4.61 -11.50
CA ASP A 66 7.56 5.80 -12.27
C ASP A 66 6.07 6.12 -12.06
N THR A 67 5.75 7.38 -11.73
CA THR A 67 4.38 7.86 -11.53
C THR A 67 3.69 8.29 -12.83
N THR A 68 4.38 8.27 -13.96
CA THR A 68 3.85 8.62 -15.30
C THR A 68 3.58 7.40 -16.18
N SER A 69 4.19 6.26 -15.86
CA SER A 69 4.07 4.98 -16.57
C SER A 69 3.58 3.87 -15.65
N THR A 70 3.43 2.64 -16.16
CA THR A 70 3.15 1.46 -15.32
C THR A 70 4.35 1.14 -14.43
N PRO A 71 4.22 1.24 -13.09
CA PRO A 71 5.33 0.96 -12.18
C PRO A 71 5.60 -0.54 -12.10
N ARG A 72 6.85 -0.90 -11.82
CA ARG A 72 7.29 -2.30 -11.72
C ARG A 72 8.37 -2.50 -10.67
N LEU A 73 8.43 -3.71 -10.14
CA LEU A 73 9.56 -4.21 -9.36
C LEU A 73 10.22 -5.35 -10.13
N LEU A 74 11.53 -5.27 -10.29
CA LEU A 74 12.29 -6.28 -10.99
C LEU A 74 12.96 -7.20 -9.99
N ILE A 75 12.87 -8.51 -10.21
CA ILE A 75 13.77 -9.50 -9.59
C ILE A 75 14.87 -9.80 -10.60
N ILE A 76 16.11 -9.59 -10.19
CA ILE A 76 17.31 -9.72 -11.05
C ILE A 76 18.33 -10.64 -10.39
N PRO A 77 19.30 -11.19 -11.11
CA PRO A 77 20.51 -11.75 -10.50
C PRO A 77 21.18 -10.74 -9.56
N ARG A 78 21.54 -11.21 -8.35
CA ARG A 78 22.17 -10.40 -7.31
C ARG A 78 23.49 -9.80 -7.81
N GLY A 79 23.72 -8.54 -7.49
CA GLY A 79 24.92 -7.81 -7.91
C GLY A 79 24.97 -7.46 -9.40
N LYS A 80 23.90 -7.70 -10.18
CA LYS A 80 23.86 -7.43 -11.63
C LYS A 80 22.65 -6.56 -12.00
N PRO A 81 22.61 -5.28 -11.56
CA PRO A 81 21.47 -4.38 -11.78
C PRO A 81 21.06 -4.17 -13.25
N GLN A 82 22.00 -4.33 -14.19
CA GLN A 82 21.77 -4.18 -15.63
C GLN A 82 21.42 -5.48 -16.36
N SER A 83 21.31 -6.60 -15.64
CA SER A 83 20.99 -7.89 -16.26
C SER A 83 19.48 -8.07 -16.47
N LEU A 84 19.12 -9.01 -17.34
CA LEU A 84 17.73 -9.29 -17.66
C LEU A 84 16.95 -9.74 -16.41
N PRO A 85 15.74 -9.18 -16.17
CA PRO A 85 14.89 -9.61 -15.07
C PRO A 85 14.54 -11.09 -15.14
N LYS A 86 14.60 -11.75 -13.98
CA LYS A 86 14.09 -13.11 -13.75
C LYS A 86 12.61 -13.11 -13.36
N ALA A 87 12.13 -11.99 -12.82
CA ALA A 87 10.71 -11.70 -12.72
C ALA A 87 10.45 -10.20 -12.82
N VAL A 88 9.25 -9.85 -13.27
CA VAL A 88 8.68 -8.50 -13.21
C VAL A 88 7.41 -8.58 -12.40
N ILE A 89 7.33 -7.81 -11.31
CA ILE A 89 6.15 -7.66 -10.48
C ILE A 89 5.50 -6.33 -10.84
N VAL A 90 4.20 -6.37 -11.12
CA VAL A 90 3.36 -5.19 -11.36
C VAL A 90 2.24 -5.16 -10.34
N ALA A 91 1.62 -4.00 -10.17
CA ALA A 91 0.44 -3.86 -9.33
C ALA A 91 -0.69 -3.11 -10.04
N SER A 92 -1.92 -3.46 -9.69
CA SER A 92 -3.13 -2.76 -10.10
C SER A 92 -4.19 -2.88 -9.00
N ALA A 93 -4.84 -1.78 -8.68
CA ALA A 93 -5.97 -1.73 -7.74
C ALA A 93 -5.73 -2.51 -6.42
N GLY A 94 -4.55 -2.35 -5.81
CA GLY A 94 -4.20 -3.00 -4.53
C GLY A 94 -3.79 -4.48 -4.63
N ASN A 95 -3.71 -5.03 -5.83
CA ASN A 95 -3.24 -6.39 -6.09
C ASN A 95 -1.88 -6.35 -6.78
N ALA A 96 -1.08 -7.40 -6.61
CA ALA A 96 0.20 -7.58 -7.28
C ALA A 96 0.26 -8.93 -8.00
N GLN A 97 0.92 -8.95 -9.15
CA GLN A 97 1.15 -10.14 -9.96
C GLN A 97 2.58 -10.12 -10.46
N PHE A 98 3.15 -11.29 -10.74
CA PHE A 98 4.47 -11.37 -11.34
C PHE A 98 4.50 -12.27 -12.57
N TYR A 99 5.43 -11.96 -13.48
CA TYR A 99 5.65 -12.69 -14.72
C TYR A 99 7.15 -12.90 -14.94
N GLY A 100 7.50 -13.78 -15.88
CA GLY A 100 8.88 -14.03 -16.31
C GLY A 100 9.43 -15.39 -15.87
N PRO A 101 10.73 -15.64 -16.06
CA PRO A 101 11.34 -16.96 -15.83
C PRO A 101 11.07 -17.60 -14.47
N LEU A 102 10.90 -16.83 -13.39
CA LEU A 102 10.61 -17.40 -12.08
C LEU A 102 9.19 -17.98 -11.96
N SER A 103 8.27 -17.70 -12.89
CA SER A 103 6.89 -18.22 -12.81
C SER A 103 6.81 -19.73 -13.03
N THR A 104 7.84 -20.33 -13.62
CA THR A 104 7.98 -21.79 -13.81
C THR A 104 8.97 -22.42 -12.85
N SER A 105 9.52 -21.63 -11.91
CA SER A 105 10.49 -22.11 -10.92
C SER A 105 9.78 -22.66 -9.67
N PRO A 106 10.48 -23.45 -8.82
CA PRO A 106 9.96 -23.84 -7.51
C PRO A 106 9.60 -22.66 -6.59
N LEU A 107 10.16 -21.47 -6.82
CA LEU A 107 9.85 -20.27 -6.04
C LEU A 107 8.52 -19.62 -6.42
N ALA A 108 7.90 -20.02 -7.55
CA ALA A 108 6.74 -19.32 -8.10
C ALA A 108 5.56 -19.23 -7.11
N GLY A 109 5.24 -20.34 -6.45
CA GLY A 109 4.16 -20.38 -5.46
C GLY A 109 4.43 -19.45 -4.27
N ARG A 110 5.68 -19.42 -3.81
CA ARG A 110 6.10 -18.55 -2.70
C ARG A 110 6.06 -17.08 -3.08
N ILE A 111 6.60 -16.72 -4.24
CA ILE A 111 6.56 -15.34 -4.75
C ILE A 111 5.10 -14.87 -4.84
N ASN A 112 4.20 -15.65 -5.44
CA ASN A 112 2.78 -15.31 -5.55
C ASN A 112 2.12 -15.10 -4.19
N SER A 113 2.37 -16.00 -3.23
CA SER A 113 1.80 -15.91 -1.87
C SER A 113 2.28 -14.65 -1.14
N ASP A 114 3.58 -14.39 -1.18
CA ASP A 114 4.20 -13.24 -0.51
C ASP A 114 3.73 -11.92 -1.11
N ILE A 115 3.79 -11.74 -2.45
CA ILE A 115 3.37 -10.48 -3.06
C ILE A 115 1.88 -10.21 -2.89
N SER A 116 1.03 -11.25 -2.88
CA SER A 116 -0.41 -11.11 -2.65
C SER A 116 -0.69 -10.65 -1.21
N ARG A 117 -0.01 -11.26 -0.24
CA ARG A 117 -0.11 -10.90 1.19
C ARG A 117 0.41 -9.48 1.45
N TRP A 118 1.53 -9.10 0.85
CA TRP A 118 2.12 -7.77 1.05
C TRP A 118 1.36 -6.67 0.31
N ALA A 119 0.77 -6.97 -0.86
CA ALA A 119 -0.09 -6.02 -1.58
C ALA A 119 -1.34 -5.65 -0.76
N SER A 120 -1.92 -6.63 -0.04
CA SER A 120 -3.04 -6.38 0.89
C SER A 120 -2.62 -5.73 2.21
N GLY A 121 -1.31 -5.51 2.43
CA GLY A 121 -0.77 -4.76 3.56
C GLY A 121 -0.32 -5.60 4.75
N ALA A 122 -0.30 -6.93 4.64
CA ALA A 122 0.33 -7.75 5.66
C ALA A 122 1.86 -7.52 5.69
N THR A 123 2.43 -7.70 6.86
CA THR A 123 3.84 -7.45 7.14
C THR A 123 4.54 -8.72 7.57
N GLY A 124 5.86 -8.76 7.40
CA GLY A 124 6.68 -9.88 7.83
C GLY A 124 6.84 -10.95 6.76
N CYS A 125 7.69 -11.92 7.12
CA CYS A 125 7.99 -13.12 6.36
C CYS A 125 7.05 -14.20 6.89
#